data_AF-A0A5B6ZMM9-F1
#
_entry.id   AF-A0A5B6ZMM9-F1
#
_cell.length_a   1.000
_cell.length_b   1.000
_cell.length_c   1.000
_cell.angle_alpha   90.00
_cell.angle_beta   90.00
_cell.angle_gamma   90.00
#
_symmetry.space_group_name_H-M   'P 1'
#
loop_
_entity.id
_entity.type
_entity.pdbx_description
1 polymer ?
#
loop_
_entity_poly.entity_id
_entity_poly.type
_entity_poly.pdbx_seq_one_letter_code
_entity_poly.pdbx_strand_id
1 'polypeptide(L)'
;MELVRVLALSFADDGKRVKVCVQGSMGEGALAGMPLQLAGSRKILEFMDWGDYDAMGTFINIGSIGAKEVDEQDDMFILVAPQNAVGNCIIDDLRAMTDAAGNRPVILINPRLKDLPASSGIMQTMGRDKRLEYAASFENCYLFRLLYYAGTQYPIMGALRMSYPYRYEVYKRVDEHSGREKYVILSTFTKRPNGDEINNSFEGKTGNEVKASGIWGFLSSILG
;
A
#
# COMPACT_ATOMS: atom_id res chain seq x y z
N MET A 1 3.24 -4.21 -10.91
CA MET A 1 4.57 -4.80 -11.17
C MET A 1 5.47 -3.79 -11.84
N GLU A 2 5.03 -3.10 -12.90
CA GLU A 2 5.84 -2.05 -13.56
C GLU A 2 6.37 -0.94 -12.61
N LEU A 3 5.55 -0.48 -11.67
CA LEU A 3 6.03 0.46 -10.63
C LEU A 3 7.25 -0.06 -9.86
N VAL A 4 7.28 -1.36 -9.53
CA VAL A 4 8.40 -1.99 -8.83
C VAL A 4 9.64 -1.95 -9.72
N ARG A 5 9.48 -2.28 -11.01
CA ARG A 5 10.55 -2.25 -12.00
C ARG A 5 11.16 -0.85 -12.11
N VAL A 6 10.33 0.15 -12.38
CA VAL A 6 10.76 1.54 -12.56
C VAL A 6 11.47 2.05 -11.32
N LEU A 7 10.91 1.82 -10.12
CA LEU A 7 11.54 2.26 -8.87
C LEU A 7 12.91 1.60 -8.65
N ALA A 8 13.01 0.29 -8.82
CA ALA A 8 14.28 -0.42 -8.62
C ALA A 8 15.34 0.01 -9.64
N LEU A 9 14.95 0.19 -10.92
CA LEU A 9 15.87 0.68 -11.95
C LEU A 9 16.32 2.11 -11.69
N SER A 10 15.43 3.00 -11.27
CA SER A 10 15.83 4.38 -10.94
C SER A 10 16.90 4.42 -9.84
N PHE A 11 16.81 3.56 -8.82
CA PHE A 11 17.85 3.48 -7.79
C PHE A 11 19.10 2.74 -8.27
N ALA A 12 18.96 1.72 -9.13
CA ALA A 12 20.09 1.02 -9.73
C ALA A 12 20.90 1.96 -10.64
N ASP A 13 20.23 2.85 -11.39
CA ASP A 13 20.85 3.88 -12.22
C ASP A 13 21.65 4.88 -11.37
N ASP A 14 21.22 5.12 -10.12
CA ASP A 14 21.98 5.87 -9.10
C ASP A 14 23.10 5.04 -8.43
N GLY A 15 23.35 3.82 -8.91
CA GLY A 15 24.40 2.91 -8.44
C GLY A 15 24.05 2.12 -7.18
N LYS A 16 22.77 2.08 -6.76
CA LYS A 16 22.34 1.35 -5.56
C LYS A 16 22.08 -0.11 -5.85
N ARG A 17 22.48 -0.97 -4.91
CA ARG A 17 22.12 -2.38 -4.88
C ARG A 17 20.75 -2.55 -4.21
N VAL A 18 19.74 -2.84 -5.01
CA VAL A 18 18.33 -2.95 -4.61
C VAL A 18 17.94 -4.42 -4.46
N LYS A 19 17.47 -4.80 -3.28
CA LYS A 19 16.85 -6.10 -3.03
C LYS A 19 15.34 -5.99 -3.16
N VAL A 20 14.75 -6.61 -4.18
CA VAL A 20 13.31 -6.68 -4.38
C VAL A 20 12.78 -7.96 -3.76
N CYS A 21 12.03 -7.85 -2.67
CA CYS A 21 11.55 -8.99 -1.91
C CYS A 21 10.06 -9.22 -2.13
N VAL A 22 9.70 -10.48 -2.38
CA VAL A 22 8.30 -10.94 -2.32
C VAL A 22 8.17 -11.85 -1.11
N GLN A 23 7.03 -11.78 -0.44
CA GLN A 23 6.73 -12.71 0.66
C GLN A 23 6.88 -14.16 0.19
N GLY A 24 7.75 -14.91 0.87
CA GLY A 24 8.03 -16.32 0.59
C GLY A 24 6.95 -17.26 1.13
N SER A 25 7.24 -18.56 1.11
CA SER A 25 6.41 -19.55 1.79
C SER A 25 6.44 -19.29 3.30
N MET A 26 5.27 -19.36 3.93
CA MET A 26 5.10 -19.04 5.34
C MET A 26 4.87 -20.34 6.14
N GLY A 27 5.78 -20.67 7.06
CA GLY A 27 5.69 -21.84 7.97
C GLY A 27 6.77 -22.90 7.74
N GLU A 28 6.88 -23.87 8.66
CA GLU A 28 7.77 -25.05 8.55
C GLU A 28 6.93 -26.33 8.31
N GLY A 29 7.40 -27.22 7.43
CA GLY A 29 6.77 -28.52 7.18
C GLY A 29 5.51 -28.47 6.29
N ALA A 30 4.65 -29.49 6.39
CA ALA A 30 3.51 -29.73 5.48
C ALA A 30 2.39 -28.67 5.51
N LEU A 31 2.49 -27.67 6.38
CA LEU A 31 1.56 -26.54 6.51
C LEU A 31 2.12 -25.24 5.92
N ALA A 32 3.32 -25.29 5.33
CA ALA A 32 3.93 -24.15 4.66
C ALA A 32 3.14 -23.81 3.37
N GLY A 33 2.37 -22.74 3.42
CA GLY A 33 1.57 -22.26 2.29
C GLY A 33 2.00 -20.86 1.90
N MET A 34 2.35 -20.65 0.63
CA MET A 34 2.46 -19.31 0.07
C MET A 34 1.05 -18.81 -0.29
N PRO A 35 0.66 -17.58 0.07
CA PRO A 35 -0.59 -17.01 -0.42
C PRO A 35 -0.61 -17.08 -1.96
N LEU A 36 -1.66 -17.67 -2.54
CA LEU A 36 -1.75 -18.01 -3.97
C LEU A 36 -1.47 -16.80 -4.89
N GLN A 37 -1.82 -15.59 -4.43
CA GLN A 37 -1.60 -14.32 -5.14
C GLN A 37 -0.11 -13.93 -5.25
N LEU A 38 0.75 -14.41 -4.34
CA LEU A 38 2.16 -14.02 -4.23
C LEU A 38 3.07 -14.96 -5.03
N ALA A 39 2.68 -16.24 -5.19
CA ALA A 39 3.42 -17.20 -6.02
C ALA A 39 3.53 -16.77 -7.48
N GLY A 40 2.47 -16.18 -8.03
CA GLY A 40 2.49 -15.59 -9.38
C GLY A 40 3.35 -14.34 -9.47
N SER A 41 3.35 -13.50 -8.43
CA SER A 41 4.07 -12.22 -8.41
C SER A 41 5.59 -12.40 -8.44
N ARG A 42 6.13 -13.42 -7.75
CA ARG A 42 7.57 -13.75 -7.78
C ARG A 42 8.03 -14.17 -9.16
N LYS A 43 7.34 -15.12 -9.79
CA LYS A 43 7.65 -15.55 -11.17
C LYS A 43 7.63 -14.37 -12.14
N ILE A 44 6.65 -13.46 -12.01
CA ILE A 44 6.58 -12.28 -12.87
C ILE A 44 7.82 -11.39 -12.72
N LEU A 45 8.35 -11.20 -11.50
CA LEU A 45 9.60 -10.44 -11.30
C LEU A 45 10.81 -11.15 -11.89
N GLU A 46 10.90 -12.47 -11.75
CA GLU A 46 12.01 -13.28 -12.26
C GLU A 46 12.09 -13.28 -13.79
N PHE A 47 10.94 -13.22 -14.48
CA PHE A 47 10.84 -13.11 -15.94
C PHE A 47 10.70 -11.67 -16.44
N MET A 48 10.70 -10.69 -15.54
CA MET A 48 10.62 -9.28 -15.94
C MET A 48 11.92 -8.89 -16.62
N ASP A 49 11.81 -8.09 -17.67
CA ASP A 49 12.98 -7.40 -18.21
C ASP A 49 13.45 -6.37 -17.15
N TRP A 50 14.75 -6.34 -16.86
CA TRP A 50 15.37 -5.42 -15.90
C TRP A 50 16.36 -4.48 -16.60
N GLY A 51 16.13 -4.20 -17.89
CA GLY A 51 16.95 -3.27 -18.67
C GLY A 51 18.17 -3.93 -19.32
N ASP A 52 18.88 -3.13 -20.13
CA ASP A 52 19.82 -3.64 -21.14
C ASP A 52 21.26 -3.85 -20.63
N TYR A 53 21.55 -3.59 -19.35
CA TYR A 53 22.92 -3.59 -18.78
C TYR A 53 23.19 -4.70 -17.76
N ASP A 54 22.45 -5.81 -17.82
CA ASP A 54 22.52 -6.89 -16.82
C ASP A 54 22.32 -6.35 -15.38
N ALA A 55 21.32 -5.46 -15.21
CA ALA A 55 20.99 -4.87 -13.92
C ALA A 55 20.66 -5.94 -12.88
N MET A 56 19.94 -6.99 -13.32
CA MET A 56 19.63 -8.16 -12.52
C MET A 56 20.90 -8.96 -12.18
N GLY A 57 21.10 -9.31 -10.91
CA GLY A 57 22.29 -9.97 -10.39
C GLY A 57 23.44 -9.01 -10.04
N THR A 58 23.51 -7.84 -10.69
CA THR A 58 24.54 -6.83 -10.42
C THR A 58 24.07 -5.81 -9.39
N PHE A 59 22.97 -5.12 -9.71
CA PHE A 59 22.37 -4.06 -8.89
C PHE A 59 21.02 -4.49 -8.33
N ILE A 60 20.26 -5.33 -9.04
CA ILE A 60 18.92 -5.75 -8.62
C ILE A 60 18.96 -7.24 -8.30
N ASN A 61 18.54 -7.59 -7.09
CA ASN A 61 18.41 -8.99 -6.67
C ASN A 61 17.00 -9.26 -6.18
N ILE A 62 16.45 -10.43 -6.49
CA ILE A 62 15.14 -10.85 -6.02
C ILE A 62 15.31 -11.78 -4.81
N GLY A 63 14.55 -11.54 -3.76
CA GLY A 63 14.62 -12.32 -2.53
C GLY A 63 13.26 -12.58 -1.89
N SER A 64 13.30 -13.20 -0.73
CA SER A 64 12.14 -13.34 0.16
C SER A 64 12.13 -12.23 1.23
N ILE A 65 11.03 -12.09 1.97
CA ILE A 65 10.98 -11.22 3.15
C ILE A 65 11.51 -11.99 4.36
N GLY A 66 12.51 -11.44 5.05
CA GLY A 66 13.07 -12.02 6.28
C GLY A 66 14.55 -11.65 6.47
N ALA A 67 15.07 -11.77 7.70
CA ALA A 67 16.43 -11.36 8.04
C ALA A 67 17.53 -12.06 7.22
N LYS A 68 17.31 -13.32 6.81
CA LYS A 68 18.29 -14.11 6.05
C LYS A 68 18.48 -13.62 4.61
N GLU A 69 17.61 -12.74 4.14
CA GLU A 69 17.60 -12.22 2.77
C GLU A 69 18.26 -10.84 2.68
N VAL A 70 18.84 -10.37 3.79
CA VAL A 70 19.54 -9.09 3.92
C VAL A 70 21.03 -9.35 3.82
N ASP A 71 21.63 -9.03 2.68
CA ASP A 71 23.08 -9.15 2.47
C ASP A 71 23.79 -7.85 2.86
N GLU A 72 25.09 -7.92 3.23
CA GLU A 72 25.88 -6.73 3.60
C GLU A 72 26.03 -5.73 2.46
N GLN A 73 26.02 -6.23 1.22
CA GLN A 73 26.14 -5.44 0.00
C GLN A 73 24.84 -4.76 -0.43
N ASP A 74 23.69 -5.14 0.13
CA ASP A 74 22.41 -4.54 -0.26
C ASP A 74 22.29 -3.12 0.34
N ASP A 75 21.98 -2.14 -0.50
CA ASP A 75 21.82 -0.74 -0.09
C ASP A 75 20.40 -0.42 0.37
N MET A 76 19.39 -1.10 -0.19
CA MET A 76 17.98 -0.87 0.13
C MET A 76 17.07 -2.04 -0.26
N PHE A 77 15.87 -2.03 0.28
CA PHE A 77 14.89 -3.11 0.14
C PHE A 77 13.55 -2.59 -0.38
N ILE A 78 12.98 -3.26 -1.38
CA ILE A 78 11.63 -3.02 -1.89
C ILE A 78 10.78 -4.27 -1.62
N LEU A 79 9.82 -4.16 -0.70
CA LEU A 79 8.97 -5.27 -0.28
C LEU A 79 7.63 -5.20 -1.01
N VAL A 80 7.38 -6.18 -1.87
CA VAL A 80 6.20 -6.23 -2.73
C VAL A 80 5.05 -6.93 -2.03
N ALA A 81 3.99 -6.17 -1.78
CA ALA A 81 2.71 -6.61 -1.24
C ALA A 81 2.83 -7.54 -0.01
N PRO A 82 3.58 -7.17 1.05
CA PRO A 82 3.62 -7.98 2.27
C PRO A 82 2.23 -8.04 2.92
N GLN A 83 1.76 -9.23 3.27
CA GLN A 83 0.41 -9.44 3.82
C GLN A 83 0.42 -10.44 4.97
N ASN A 84 -0.39 -10.16 5.99
CA ASN A 84 -0.75 -11.18 6.96
C ASN A 84 -1.55 -12.29 6.27
N ALA A 85 -1.36 -13.53 6.70
CA ALA A 85 -2.13 -14.69 6.26
C ALA A 85 -2.81 -15.35 7.46
N VAL A 86 -3.86 -16.12 7.20
CA VAL A 86 -4.52 -16.89 8.25
C VAL A 86 -3.53 -17.88 8.85
N GLY A 87 -3.25 -17.76 10.16
CA GLY A 87 -2.32 -18.62 10.88
C GLY A 87 -0.84 -18.24 10.74
N ASN A 88 -0.49 -17.23 9.94
CA ASN A 88 0.89 -16.74 9.85
C ASN A 88 0.96 -15.22 9.65
N CYS A 89 1.75 -14.54 10.50
CA CYS A 89 1.84 -13.09 10.54
C CYS A 89 3.19 -12.63 9.98
N ILE A 90 3.17 -11.90 8.87
CA ILE A 90 4.39 -11.41 8.19
C ILE A 90 5.15 -10.35 9.01
N ILE A 91 4.54 -9.83 10.07
CA ILE A 91 5.10 -8.77 10.91
C ILE A 91 6.42 -9.18 11.56
N ASP A 92 6.56 -10.43 11.98
CA ASP A 92 7.78 -10.89 12.63
C ASP A 92 8.93 -11.00 11.62
N ASP A 93 8.67 -11.50 10.41
CA ASP A 93 9.65 -11.51 9.31
C ASP A 93 10.03 -10.10 8.85
N LEU A 94 9.04 -9.19 8.77
CA LEU A 94 9.28 -7.78 8.46
C LEU A 94 10.17 -7.13 9.52
N ARG A 95 9.87 -7.34 10.80
CA ARG A 95 10.67 -6.80 11.90
C ARG A 95 12.10 -7.32 11.84
N ALA A 96 12.27 -8.64 11.70
CA ALA A 96 13.58 -9.24 11.58
C ALA A 96 14.37 -8.68 10.37
N MET A 97 13.70 -8.45 9.24
CA MET A 97 14.31 -7.83 8.06
C MET A 97 14.66 -6.37 8.30
N THR A 98 13.78 -5.56 8.90
CA THR A 98 14.09 -4.14 9.19
C THR A 98 15.22 -4.01 10.22
N ASP A 99 15.27 -4.91 11.20
CA ASP A 99 16.34 -4.94 12.21
C ASP A 99 17.68 -5.28 11.55
N ALA A 100 17.71 -6.27 10.64
CA ALA A 100 18.90 -6.63 9.88
C ALA A 100 19.30 -5.55 8.86
N ALA A 101 18.33 -4.86 8.26
CA ALA A 101 18.57 -3.73 7.35
C ALA A 101 19.21 -2.53 8.08
N GLY A 102 18.93 -2.36 9.37
CA GLY A 102 19.46 -1.26 10.17
C GLY A 102 19.00 0.10 9.64
N ASN A 103 19.94 0.95 9.26
CA ASN A 103 19.64 2.30 8.72
C ASN A 103 19.33 2.30 7.20
N ARG A 104 19.37 1.15 6.54
CA ARG A 104 19.12 1.04 5.09
C ARG A 104 17.63 1.19 4.78
N PRO A 105 17.24 1.93 3.72
CA PRO A 105 15.83 2.17 3.40
C PRO A 105 15.06 0.87 3.09
N VAL A 106 13.83 0.78 3.63
CA VAL A 106 12.89 -0.30 3.34
C VAL A 106 11.58 0.31 2.83
N ILE A 107 11.22 0.02 1.58
CA ILE A 107 10.04 0.57 0.90
C ILE A 107 8.99 -0.53 0.76
N LEU A 108 7.78 -0.29 1.25
CA LEU A 108 6.67 -1.25 1.16
C LEU A 108 5.72 -0.84 0.03
N ILE A 109 5.52 -1.73 -0.94
CA ILE A 109 4.59 -1.50 -2.06
C ILE A 109 3.30 -2.26 -1.79
N ASN A 110 2.18 -1.55 -1.71
CA ASN A 110 0.85 -2.11 -1.44
C ASN A 110 0.79 -3.08 -0.23
N PRO A 111 1.30 -2.68 0.95
CA PRO A 111 1.28 -3.54 2.13
C PRO A 111 -0.14 -3.79 2.65
N ARG A 112 -0.42 -5.03 3.07
CA ARG A 112 -1.68 -5.46 3.70
C ARG A 112 -1.41 -6.02 5.09
N LEU A 113 -0.96 -5.13 5.98
CA LEU A 113 -0.55 -5.46 7.35
C LEU A 113 -1.69 -5.40 8.37
N LYS A 114 -2.93 -5.25 7.92
CA LYS A 114 -4.09 -5.34 8.80
C LYS A 114 -4.21 -6.76 9.35
N ASP A 115 -4.63 -6.86 10.60
CA ASP A 115 -4.83 -8.15 11.25
C ASP A 115 -5.96 -8.92 10.55
N LEU A 116 -5.75 -10.21 10.31
CA LEU A 116 -6.76 -11.11 9.73
C LEU A 116 -7.16 -12.12 10.81
N PRO A 117 -8.48 -12.34 11.03
CA PRO A 117 -8.91 -13.37 11.96
C PRO A 117 -8.42 -14.75 11.49
N ALA A 118 -7.97 -15.59 12.42
CA ALA A 118 -7.63 -16.97 12.08
C ALA A 118 -8.89 -17.72 11.59
N SER A 119 -8.72 -18.75 10.75
CA SER A 119 -9.82 -19.57 10.21
C SER A 119 -10.69 -20.23 11.28
N SER A 120 -10.17 -20.34 12.51
CA SER A 120 -10.88 -20.85 13.69
C SER A 120 -11.72 -19.79 14.43
N GLY A 121 -11.78 -18.55 13.96
CA GLY A 121 -12.51 -17.45 14.62
C GLY A 121 -11.87 -16.93 15.91
N ILE A 122 -10.77 -17.55 16.36
CA ILE A 122 -10.00 -17.11 17.52
C ILE A 122 -9.04 -16.01 17.05
N MET A 123 -9.29 -14.78 17.48
CA MET A 123 -8.33 -13.68 17.29
C MET A 123 -7.06 -13.98 18.10
N GLN A 124 -5.90 -13.89 17.44
CA GLN A 124 -4.59 -13.92 18.11
C GLN A 124 -4.41 -12.59 18.87
N THR A 125 -5.02 -12.49 20.05
CA THR A 125 -4.99 -11.29 20.92
C THR A 125 -3.60 -11.02 21.50
N MET A 126 -2.80 -12.06 21.71
CA MET A 126 -1.47 -11.90 22.29
C MET A 126 -0.51 -11.26 21.28
N GLY A 127 0.12 -10.14 21.67
CA GLY A 127 1.08 -9.40 20.83
C GLY A 127 0.46 -8.55 19.71
N ARG A 128 -0.87 -8.54 19.55
CA ARG A 128 -1.57 -7.77 18.52
C ARG A 128 -1.23 -6.29 18.54
N ASP A 129 -1.26 -5.67 19.71
CA ASP A 129 -1.00 -4.23 19.84
C ASP A 129 0.41 -3.88 19.37
N LYS A 130 1.42 -4.67 19.76
CA LYS A 130 2.82 -4.51 19.31
C LYS A 130 2.98 -4.69 17.80
N ARG A 131 2.17 -5.56 17.18
CA ARG A 131 2.17 -5.75 15.72
C ARG A 131 1.53 -4.58 14.98
N LEU A 132 0.43 -4.06 15.51
CA LEU A 132 -0.24 -2.88 14.96
C LEU A 132 0.62 -1.63 15.11
N GLU A 133 1.30 -1.48 16.25
CA GLU A 133 2.26 -0.40 16.51
C GLU A 133 3.42 -0.44 15.52
N TYR A 134 4.03 -1.62 15.31
CA TYR A 134 5.07 -1.79 14.31
C TYR A 134 4.56 -1.52 12.88
N ALA A 135 3.38 -1.99 12.52
CA ALA A 135 2.81 -1.67 11.20
C ALA A 135 2.53 -0.17 11.02
N ALA A 136 2.25 0.55 12.11
CA ALA A 136 2.00 1.99 12.11
C ALA A 136 3.28 2.84 12.14
N SER A 137 4.46 2.25 12.36
CA SER A 137 5.74 2.98 12.32
C SER A 137 6.16 3.34 10.90
N PHE A 138 5.62 2.67 9.89
CA PHE A 138 5.88 2.99 8.48
C PHE A 138 5.16 4.27 8.05
N GLU A 139 5.90 5.17 7.43
CA GLU A 139 5.36 6.39 6.86
C GLU A 139 4.79 6.15 5.45
N ASN A 140 3.70 6.84 5.13
CA ASN A 140 3.16 6.81 3.77
C ASN A 140 3.89 7.85 2.92
N CYS A 141 4.74 7.40 2.00
CA CYS A 141 5.47 8.27 1.08
C CYS A 141 4.64 8.60 -0.18
N TYR A 142 3.74 7.71 -0.57
CA TYR A 142 2.89 7.86 -1.74
C TYR A 142 1.59 7.08 -1.56
N LEU A 143 0.48 7.65 -2.00
CA LEU A 143 -0.81 6.98 -2.07
C LEU A 143 -1.51 7.35 -3.36
N PHE A 144 -2.06 6.36 -4.05
CA PHE A 144 -2.97 6.56 -5.16
C PHE A 144 -4.13 5.57 -5.03
N ARG A 145 -5.36 6.07 -5.07
CA ARG A 145 -6.56 5.25 -4.97
C ARG A 145 -7.64 5.81 -5.90
N LEU A 146 -8.15 4.95 -6.77
CA LEU A 146 -9.34 5.28 -7.57
C LEU A 146 -10.60 5.29 -6.69
N LEU A 147 -11.48 6.25 -6.98
CA LEU A 147 -12.77 6.42 -6.32
C LEU A 147 -13.87 5.97 -7.29
N TYR A 148 -14.87 5.26 -6.79
CA TYR A 148 -15.93 4.63 -7.59
C TYR A 148 -17.31 4.92 -7.01
N TYR A 149 -18.33 4.94 -7.88
CA TYR A 149 -19.72 4.95 -7.42
C TYR A 149 -20.07 3.60 -6.77
N ALA A 150 -20.69 3.64 -5.58
CA ALA A 150 -21.26 2.46 -4.97
C ALA A 150 -22.45 1.94 -5.78
N GLY A 151 -22.60 0.61 -5.89
CA GLY A 151 -23.82 -0.03 -6.43
C GLY A 151 -23.99 -0.03 -7.96
N THR A 152 -22.98 0.35 -8.73
CA THR A 152 -23.00 0.32 -10.21
C THR A 152 -21.91 -0.64 -10.73
N GLN A 153 -21.73 -0.78 -12.05
CA GLN A 153 -20.56 -1.46 -12.66
C GLN A 153 -19.23 -0.70 -12.43
N TYR A 154 -19.12 0.03 -11.32
CA TYR A 154 -17.97 0.79 -10.84
C TYR A 154 -17.32 1.72 -11.88
N PRO A 155 -18.04 2.70 -12.45
CA PRO A 155 -17.38 3.78 -13.18
C PRO A 155 -16.49 4.56 -12.21
N ILE A 156 -15.27 4.86 -12.66
CA ILE A 156 -14.29 5.65 -11.91
C ILE A 156 -14.83 7.09 -11.80
N MET A 157 -15.00 7.59 -10.60
CA MET A 157 -15.44 8.96 -10.31
C MET A 157 -14.29 9.95 -10.22
N GLY A 158 -13.10 9.46 -9.88
CA GLY A 158 -12.02 10.31 -9.44
C GLY A 158 -10.88 9.52 -8.81
N ALA A 159 -9.97 10.24 -8.16
CA ALA A 159 -8.82 9.66 -7.52
C ALA A 159 -8.45 10.42 -6.24
N LEU A 160 -7.99 9.70 -5.24
CA LEU A 160 -7.27 10.24 -4.09
C LEU A 160 -5.77 10.01 -4.33
N ARG A 161 -5.00 11.09 -4.29
CA ARG A 161 -3.54 11.04 -4.40
C ARG A 161 -2.90 11.69 -3.18
N MET A 162 -1.73 11.20 -2.80
CA MET A 162 -0.80 11.90 -1.91
C MET A 162 0.62 11.54 -2.34
N SER A 163 1.51 12.54 -2.32
CA SER A 163 2.95 12.37 -2.53
C SER A 163 3.66 13.13 -1.44
N TYR A 164 4.48 12.46 -0.63
CA TYR A 164 5.25 13.11 0.43
C TYR A 164 6.18 14.19 -0.16
N PRO A 165 6.39 15.34 0.52
CA PRO A 165 5.78 15.78 1.79
C PRO A 165 4.44 16.54 1.59
N TYR A 166 3.82 16.43 0.42
CA TYR A 166 2.64 17.19 0.04
C TYR A 166 1.34 16.62 0.61
N ARG A 167 0.29 17.44 0.49
CA ARG A 167 -1.05 17.17 1.01
C ARG A 167 -1.75 16.06 0.22
N TYR A 168 -2.80 15.50 0.81
CA TYR A 168 -3.75 14.65 0.10
C TYR A 168 -4.58 15.50 -0.85
N GLU A 169 -4.82 14.99 -2.05
CA GLU A 169 -5.53 15.67 -3.12
C GLU A 169 -6.68 14.76 -3.60
N VAL A 170 -7.90 15.28 -3.60
CA VAL A 170 -9.06 14.59 -4.17
C VAL A 170 -9.31 15.17 -5.55
N TYR A 171 -9.33 14.30 -6.56
CA TYR A 171 -9.59 14.63 -7.94
C TYR A 171 -10.95 14.08 -8.37
N LYS A 172 -11.68 14.85 -9.17
CA LYS A 172 -12.83 14.40 -9.94
C LYS A 172 -12.40 14.06 -11.35
N ARG A 173 -12.81 12.89 -11.84
CA ARG A 173 -12.72 12.53 -13.25
C ARG A 173 -13.80 13.31 -14.02
N VAL A 174 -13.39 13.91 -15.12
CA VAL A 174 -14.25 14.58 -16.10
C VAL A 174 -13.96 13.94 -17.44
N ASP A 175 -14.99 13.37 -18.06
CA ASP A 175 -14.87 12.84 -19.41
C ASP A 175 -14.98 14.01 -20.41
N GLU A 176 -14.01 14.09 -21.32
CA GLU A 176 -13.97 15.07 -22.39
C GLU A 176 -14.51 14.47 -23.70
N HIS A 177 -14.88 15.36 -24.62
CA HIS A 177 -15.19 14.98 -26.00
C HIS A 177 -14.01 14.19 -26.58
N SER A 178 -14.29 13.17 -27.41
CA SER A 178 -13.32 12.21 -27.97
C SER A 178 -12.82 11.09 -27.03
N GLY A 179 -13.47 10.87 -25.88
CA GLY A 179 -13.15 9.73 -25.00
C GLY A 179 -11.87 9.91 -24.18
N ARG A 180 -11.38 11.14 -24.08
CA ARG A 180 -10.29 11.52 -23.17
C ARG A 180 -10.86 11.75 -21.78
N GLU A 181 -10.06 11.48 -20.76
CA GLU A 181 -10.42 11.75 -19.38
C GLU A 181 -9.45 12.78 -18.79
N LYS A 182 -10.00 13.68 -17.98
CA LYS A 182 -9.25 14.68 -17.22
C LYS A 182 -9.54 14.55 -15.75
N TYR A 183 -8.52 14.76 -14.92
CA TYR A 183 -8.67 14.79 -13.47
C TYR A 183 -8.52 16.23 -12.97
N VAL A 184 -9.55 16.74 -12.31
CA VAL A 184 -9.61 18.11 -11.77
C VAL A 184 -9.61 18.04 -10.25
N ILE A 185 -8.73 18.81 -9.59
CA ILE A 185 -8.66 18.87 -8.12
C ILE A 185 -9.95 19.47 -7.58
N LEU A 186 -10.57 18.77 -6.63
CA LEU A 186 -11.71 19.25 -5.86
C LEU A 186 -11.26 19.87 -4.53
N SER A 187 -10.37 19.20 -3.81
CA SER A 187 -10.00 19.58 -2.46
C SER A 187 -8.63 19.02 -2.06
N THR A 188 -8.04 19.62 -1.04
CA THR A 188 -6.76 19.18 -0.46
C THR A 188 -6.86 19.03 1.05
N PHE A 189 -6.21 18.02 1.62
CA PHE A 189 -6.22 17.71 3.05
C PHE A 189 -4.82 17.50 3.60
N THR A 190 -4.56 17.96 4.82
CA THR A 190 -3.27 17.74 5.49
C THR A 190 -3.12 16.32 6.02
N LYS A 191 -4.22 15.65 6.34
CA LYS A 191 -4.29 14.25 6.75
C LYS A 191 -5.14 13.47 5.76
N ARG A 192 -5.02 12.14 5.80
CA ARG A 192 -5.81 11.26 4.92
C ARG A 192 -7.31 11.50 5.18
N PRO A 193 -8.09 11.93 4.16
CA PRO A 193 -9.51 12.18 4.35
C PRO A 193 -10.28 10.88 4.53
N ASN A 194 -11.36 10.95 5.32
CA ASN A 194 -12.32 9.88 5.49
C ASN A 194 -13.37 9.86 4.35
N GLY A 195 -14.29 8.89 4.37
CA GLY A 195 -15.30 8.73 3.31
C GLY A 195 -16.23 9.94 3.18
N ASP A 196 -16.63 10.53 4.30
CA ASP A 196 -17.55 11.67 4.32
C ASP A 196 -16.88 12.94 3.80
N GLU A 197 -15.62 13.20 4.17
CA GLU A 197 -14.83 14.32 3.66
C GLU A 197 -14.61 14.22 2.15
N ILE A 198 -14.40 13.00 1.63
CA ILE A 198 -14.34 12.76 0.19
C ILE A 198 -15.69 13.07 -0.44
N ASN A 199 -16.79 12.51 0.06
CA ASN A 199 -18.13 12.73 -0.49
C ASN A 199 -18.51 14.22 -0.50
N ASN A 200 -18.26 14.94 0.59
CA ASN A 200 -18.49 16.37 0.70
C ASN A 200 -17.73 17.17 -0.38
N SER A 201 -16.51 16.72 -0.71
CA SER A 201 -15.72 17.34 -1.79
C SER A 201 -16.39 17.19 -3.15
N PHE A 202 -17.02 16.04 -3.43
CA PHE A 202 -17.76 15.81 -4.67
C PHE A 202 -19.09 16.57 -4.72
N GLU A 203 -19.72 16.81 -3.57
CA GLU A 203 -20.95 17.58 -3.43
C GLU A 203 -20.71 19.10 -3.44
N GLY A 204 -19.46 19.56 -3.37
CA GLY A 204 -19.11 20.99 -3.33
C GLY A 204 -19.39 21.67 -1.98
N LYS A 205 -19.66 20.89 -0.93
CA LYS A 205 -19.92 21.42 0.42
C LYS A 205 -18.62 21.90 1.05
N THR A 206 -18.59 23.17 1.46
CA THR A 206 -17.45 23.72 2.23
C THR A 206 -17.62 23.37 3.72
N GLY A 207 -16.51 23.20 4.45
CA GLY A 207 -16.50 22.68 5.83
C GLY A 207 -17.36 23.42 6.87
N ASN A 208 -17.91 24.61 6.54
CA ASN A 208 -18.86 25.33 7.39
C ASN A 208 -20.30 24.79 7.29
N GLU A 209 -20.73 24.23 6.15
CA GLU A 209 -22.09 23.68 6.01
C GLU A 209 -22.27 22.36 6.76
N VAL A 210 -21.21 21.55 6.86
CA VAL A 210 -21.22 20.23 7.51
C VAL A 210 -21.38 20.33 9.03
N LYS A 211 -20.82 21.37 9.66
CA LYS A 211 -21.01 21.60 11.11
C LYS A 211 -22.46 21.97 11.46
N ALA A 212 -23.19 22.60 10.54
CA ALA A 212 -24.59 22.94 10.75
C ALA A 212 -25.52 21.74 10.59
N SER A 213 -25.24 20.81 9.66
CA SER A 213 -26.14 19.70 9.35
C SER A 213 -26.08 18.53 10.34
N GLY A 214 -24.94 18.29 11.00
CA GLY A 214 -24.73 17.07 11.80
C GLY A 214 -25.54 16.98 13.10
N ILE A 215 -25.84 18.12 13.75
CA ILE A 215 -26.60 18.16 15.02
C ILE A 215 -28.05 18.60 14.78
N TRP A 216 -28.28 19.56 13.87
CA TRP A 216 -29.61 20.09 13.60
C TRP A 216 -30.44 19.19 12.68
N GLY A 217 -29.82 18.48 11.73
CA GLY A 217 -30.52 17.57 10.82
C GLY A 217 -31.05 16.31 11.51
N PHE A 218 -30.38 15.85 12.58
CA PHE A 218 -30.85 14.72 13.39
C PHE A 218 -32.04 15.11 14.28
N LEU A 219 -32.03 16.33 14.84
CA LEU A 219 -33.12 16.84 15.67
C LEU A 219 -34.38 17.20 14.88
N SER A 220 -34.23 17.73 13.66
CA SER A 220 -35.39 18.01 12.78
C SER A 220 -36.11 16.75 12.30
N SER A 221 -35.42 15.60 12.23
CA SER A 221 -36.01 14.31 11.86
C SER A 221 -36.78 13.64 13.01
N ILE A 222 -36.57 14.06 14.26
CA ILE A 222 -37.21 13.48 15.45
C ILE A 222 -38.42 14.33 15.90
N LEU A 223 -38.42 15.62 15.55
CA LEU A 223 -39.46 16.59 15.94
C LEU A 223 -40.42 16.96 14.80
N GLY A 224 -40.32 16.29 13.65
CA GLY A 224 -41.22 16.43 12.49
C GLY A 224 -42.19 15.27 12.37
#